data_AF-A0A962BFZ4-F1
#
_entry.id   AF-A0A962BFZ4-F1
#
_cell.length_a   1.000
_cell.length_b   1.000
_cell.length_c   1.000
_cell.angle_alpha   90.00
_cell.angle_beta   90.00
_cell.angle_gamma   90.00
#
_symmetry.space_group_name_H-M   'P 1'
#
loop_
_entity.id
_entity.type
_entity.pdbx_description
1 polymer ?
#
loop_
_entity_poly.entity_id
_entity_poly.type
_entity_poly.pdbx_seq_one_letter_code
_entity_poly.pdbx_strand_id
1 'polypeptide(L)'
;MKLLRLSVFLGVAAAVLSGVALFWTSQAVRQDEVRLRALYYAALRETQSIRVLQAEWDYLNRPARLETLAWESLAMSAPTAGYVAAGVAALPDPFVPMLPTRKPAFVYVAKQASAVVPVSAPTAAETIAPERDFQDLLDHLGRTEGAP
;
A
#
# COMPACT_ATOMS: atom_id res chain seq x y z
N MET A 1 22.51 36.18 -51.91
CA MET A 1 21.96 34.82 -52.10
C MET A 1 22.38 33.77 -51.06
N LYS A 2 23.49 33.92 -50.31
CA LYS A 2 23.89 32.94 -49.27
C LYS A 2 23.00 32.97 -48.00
N LEU A 3 22.51 34.15 -47.60
CA LEU A 3 21.68 34.34 -46.40
C LEU A 3 20.31 33.65 -46.49
N LEU A 4 19.67 33.66 -47.65
CA LEU A 4 18.39 32.97 -47.90
C LEU A 4 18.53 31.43 -47.76
N ARG A 5 19.64 30.88 -48.23
CA ARG A 5 19.93 29.44 -48.09
C ARG A 5 20.17 29.04 -46.64
N LEU A 6 20.79 29.94 -45.86
CA LEU A 6 21.04 29.74 -44.43
C LEU A 6 19.74 29.79 -43.61
N SER A 7 18.83 30.73 -43.90
CA SER A 7 17.57 30.83 -43.15
C SER A 7 16.63 29.66 -43.44
N VAL A 8 16.62 29.15 -44.67
CA VAL A 8 15.86 27.93 -45.02
C VAL A 8 16.43 26.72 -44.28
N PHE A 9 17.76 26.57 -44.24
CA PHE A 9 18.40 25.50 -43.46
C PHE A 9 18.05 25.59 -41.96
N LEU A 10 18.09 26.79 -41.39
CA LEU A 10 17.77 27.01 -39.99
C LEU A 10 16.30 26.72 -39.68
N GLY A 11 15.38 27.10 -40.58
CA GLY A 11 13.96 26.79 -40.45
C GLY A 11 13.68 25.29 -40.50
N VAL A 12 14.31 24.56 -41.43
CA VAL A 12 14.19 23.10 -41.50
C VAL A 12 14.78 22.44 -40.26
N ALA A 13 15.96 22.88 -39.79
CA ALA A 13 16.57 22.36 -38.58
C ALA A 13 15.67 22.57 -37.35
N ALA A 14 15.06 23.75 -37.20
CA ALA A 14 14.13 24.04 -36.12
C ALA A 14 12.87 23.17 -36.18
N ALA A 15 12.32 22.94 -37.37
CA ALA A 15 11.16 22.06 -37.56
C ALA A 15 11.49 20.60 -37.19
N VAL A 16 12.66 20.10 -37.60
CA VAL A 16 13.12 18.74 -37.25
C VAL A 16 13.36 18.61 -35.75
N LEU A 17 14.05 19.58 -35.13
CA LEU A 17 14.28 19.59 -33.69
C LEU A 17 12.97 19.58 -32.90
N SER A 18 11.98 20.36 -33.35
CA SER A 18 10.66 20.41 -32.72
C SER A 18 9.92 19.07 -32.85
N GLY A 19 9.99 18.43 -34.03
CA GLY A 19 9.43 17.10 -34.24
C GLY A 19 10.08 16.04 -33.36
N VAL A 20 11.42 16.05 -33.25
CA VAL A 20 12.17 15.12 -32.38
C VAL A 20 11.82 15.35 -30.91
N ALA A 21 11.73 16.59 -30.45
CA ALA A 21 11.38 16.91 -29.06
C ALA A 21 9.96 16.41 -28.70
N LEU A 22 8.98 16.64 -29.57
CA LEU A 22 7.61 16.14 -29.37
C LEU A 22 7.55 14.61 -29.35
N PHE A 23 8.30 13.98 -30.26
CA PHE A 23 8.36 12.52 -30.33
C PHE A 23 9.03 11.92 -29.08
N TRP A 24 10.11 12.53 -28.60
CA TRP A 24 10.80 12.11 -27.38
C TRP A 24 9.89 12.21 -26.15
N THR A 25 9.18 13.33 -26.01
CA THR A 25 8.18 13.51 -24.93
C THR A 25 7.11 12.43 -24.99
N SER A 26 6.58 12.09 -26.17
CA SER A 26 5.60 11.02 -26.30
C SER A 26 6.16 9.65 -25.88
N GLN A 27 7.41 9.35 -26.21
CA GLN A 27 8.05 8.10 -25.80
C GLN A 27 8.35 8.05 -24.31
N ALA A 28 8.79 9.17 -23.72
CA ALA A 28 9.05 9.27 -22.29
C ALA A 28 7.78 8.96 -21.48
N VAL A 29 6.65 9.57 -21.86
CA VAL A 29 5.36 9.31 -21.22
C VAL A 29 4.93 7.84 -21.40
N ARG A 30 5.13 7.24 -22.57
CA ARG A 30 4.82 5.82 -22.80
C ARG A 30 5.65 4.88 -21.92
N GLN A 31 6.93 5.19 -21.67
CA GLN A 31 7.77 4.39 -20.77
C GLN A 31 7.30 4.49 -19.32
N ASP A 32 6.92 5.70 -18.87
CA ASP A 32 6.41 5.92 -17.52
C ASP A 32 5.06 5.21 -17.30
N GLU A 33 4.18 5.20 -18.30
CA GLU A 33 2.93 4.44 -18.24
C GLU A 33 3.15 2.93 -18.13
N VAL A 34 4.11 2.38 -18.86
CA VAL A 34 4.44 0.94 -18.81
C VAL A 34 4.94 0.57 -17.42
N ARG A 35 5.78 1.42 -16.82
CA ARG A 35 6.31 1.21 -15.46
C ARG A 35 5.21 1.31 -14.41
N LEU A 36 4.30 2.28 -14.55
CA LEU A 36 3.17 2.45 -13.64
C LEU A 36 2.21 1.26 -13.72
N ARG A 37 1.90 0.77 -14.93
CA ARG A 37 1.08 -0.44 -15.11
C ARG A 37 1.75 -1.66 -14.49
N ALA A 38 3.05 -1.84 -14.67
CA ALA A 38 3.77 -2.97 -14.07
C ALA A 38 3.69 -2.97 -12.54
N LEU A 39 3.84 -1.80 -11.89
CA LEU A 39 3.68 -1.66 -10.44
C LEU A 39 2.25 -1.91 -9.97
N TYR A 40 1.25 -1.41 -10.71
CA TYR A 40 -0.15 -1.63 -10.42
C TYR A 40 -0.51 -3.13 -10.44
N TYR A 41 -0.01 -3.86 -11.45
CA TYR A 41 -0.22 -5.31 -11.52
C TYR A 41 0.53 -6.09 -10.42
N ALA A 42 1.72 -5.62 -9.99
CA ALA A 42 2.43 -6.22 -8.87
C ALA A 42 1.63 -6.11 -7.55
N ALA A 43 1.06 -4.94 -7.27
CA ALA A 43 0.24 -4.70 -6.08
C ALA A 43 -1.06 -5.54 -6.07
N LEU A 44 -1.70 -5.69 -7.24
CA LEU A 44 -2.87 -6.57 -7.37
C LEU A 44 -2.52 -8.04 -7.09
N ARG A 45 -1.35 -8.50 -7.53
CA ARG A 45 -0.90 -9.89 -7.31
C ARG A 45 -0.61 -10.18 -5.84
N GLU A 46 -0.06 -9.22 -5.12
CA GLU A 46 0.17 -9.33 -3.68
C GLU A 46 -1.14 -9.44 -2.91
N THR A 47 -2.15 -8.65 -3.30
CA THR A 47 -3.49 -8.71 -2.70
C THR A 47 -4.17 -10.08 -2.89
N GLN A 48 -3.91 -10.76 -4.02
CA GLN A 48 -4.43 -12.12 -4.25
C GLN A 48 -3.80 -13.15 -3.29
N SER A 49 -2.49 -13.05 -3.02
CA SER A 49 -1.83 -13.96 -2.06
C SER A 49 -2.37 -13.82 -0.64
N ILE A 50 -2.64 -12.59 -0.19
CA ILE A 50 -3.25 -12.33 1.13
C ILE A 50 -4.62 -12.99 1.23
N ARG A 51 -5.42 -12.93 0.16
CA ARG A 51 -6.76 -13.54 0.14
C ARG A 51 -6.71 -15.06 0.21
N VAL A 52 -5.76 -15.67 -0.50
CA VAL A 52 -5.53 -17.13 -0.43
C VAL A 52 -5.09 -17.53 0.97
N LEU A 53 -4.10 -16.84 1.53
CA LEU A 53 -3.62 -17.08 2.90
C LEU A 53 -4.74 -16.93 3.94
N GLN A 54 -5.62 -15.92 3.79
CA GLN A 54 -6.76 -15.75 4.68
C GLN A 54 -7.75 -16.92 4.56
N ALA A 55 -8.02 -17.39 3.34
CA ALA A 55 -8.91 -18.52 3.09
C ALA A 55 -8.32 -19.83 3.62
N GLU A 56 -7.01 -20.03 3.46
CA GLU A 56 -6.29 -21.16 4.01
C GLU A 56 -6.26 -21.12 5.53
N TRP A 57 -6.06 -19.96 6.13
CA TRP A 57 -6.09 -19.80 7.58
C TRP A 57 -7.48 -20.07 8.15
N ASP A 58 -8.53 -19.54 7.51
CA ASP A 58 -9.92 -19.86 7.85
C ASP A 58 -10.18 -21.37 7.75
N TYR A 59 -9.72 -22.02 6.68
CA TYR A 59 -9.83 -23.47 6.52
C TYR A 59 -9.09 -24.26 7.60
N LEU A 60 -7.88 -23.84 7.98
CA LEU A 60 -7.10 -24.49 9.04
C LEU A 60 -7.75 -24.30 10.42
N ASN A 61 -8.38 -23.15 10.66
CA ASN A 61 -9.01 -22.81 11.92
C ASN A 61 -10.50 -23.19 12.03
N ARG A 62 -11.04 -24.01 11.12
CA ARG A 62 -12.41 -24.49 11.25
C ARG A 62 -12.53 -25.38 12.51
N PRO A 63 -13.41 -25.05 13.47
CA PRO A 63 -13.46 -25.73 14.77
C PRO A 63 -13.78 -27.23 14.62
N ALA A 64 -14.77 -27.59 13.78
CA ALA A 64 -15.11 -28.99 13.51
C ALA A 64 -13.93 -29.80 12.93
N ARG A 65 -13.06 -29.16 12.12
CA ARG A 65 -11.86 -29.80 11.57
C ARG A 65 -10.79 -29.97 12.64
N LEU A 66 -10.58 -28.95 13.47
CA LEU A 66 -9.65 -29.01 14.60
C LEU A 66 -10.07 -30.07 15.61
N GLU A 67 -11.37 -30.21 15.89
CA GLU A 67 -11.91 -31.29 16.72
C GLU A 67 -11.54 -32.64 16.11
N THR A 68 -11.90 -32.88 14.84
CA THR A 68 -11.60 -34.15 14.14
C THR A 68 -10.09 -34.47 14.16
N LEU A 69 -9.24 -33.50 13.87
CA LEU A 69 -7.79 -33.65 13.95
C LEU A 69 -7.30 -33.92 15.38
N ALA A 70 -7.89 -33.29 16.40
CA ALA A 70 -7.53 -33.55 17.80
C ALA A 70 -7.89 -34.98 18.21
N TRP A 71 -9.03 -35.49 17.75
CA TRP A 71 -9.43 -36.89 17.96
C TRP A 71 -8.49 -37.87 17.25
N GLU A 72 -8.18 -37.60 15.98
CA GLU A 72 -7.38 -38.51 15.13
C GLU A 72 -5.88 -38.47 15.46
N SER A 73 -5.30 -37.27 15.60
CA SER A 73 -3.85 -37.07 15.72
C SER A 73 -3.35 -36.97 17.16
N LEU A 74 -4.20 -36.52 18.08
CA LEU A 74 -3.84 -36.30 19.48
C LEU A 74 -4.51 -37.30 20.44
N ALA A 75 -5.29 -38.26 19.92
CA ALA A 75 -6.03 -39.27 20.69
C ALA A 75 -6.83 -38.66 21.86
N MET A 76 -7.31 -37.44 21.68
CA MET A 76 -7.93 -36.65 22.74
C MET A 76 -9.35 -37.14 22.97
N SER A 77 -9.70 -37.64 24.17
CA SER A 77 -11.05 -38.10 24.51
C SER A 77 -11.96 -36.95 24.97
N ALA A 78 -13.30 -37.15 24.91
CA ALA A 78 -14.28 -36.12 25.27
C ALA A 78 -13.97 -35.59 26.67
N PRO A 79 -14.04 -34.27 26.91
CA PRO A 79 -13.81 -33.71 28.24
C PRO A 79 -14.81 -34.35 29.22
N THR A 80 -14.32 -35.17 30.14
CA THR A 80 -15.15 -35.70 31.22
C THR A 80 -15.49 -34.58 32.18
N ALA A 81 -16.70 -34.63 32.76
CA ALA A 81 -17.23 -33.56 33.63
C ALA A 81 -16.31 -33.19 34.81
N GLY A 82 -15.34 -34.03 35.17
CA GLY A 82 -14.32 -33.74 36.19
C GLY A 82 -13.28 -32.67 35.79
N TYR A 83 -13.14 -32.36 34.49
CA TYR A 83 -12.23 -31.31 33.99
C TYR A 83 -12.91 -29.94 33.88
N VAL A 84 -14.23 -29.87 34.09
CA VAL A 84 -14.99 -28.62 34.11
C VAL A 84 -15.14 -28.20 35.56
N ALA A 85 -14.60 -27.04 35.92
CA ALA A 85 -14.76 -26.50 37.26
C ALA A 85 -16.27 -26.34 37.57
N ALA A 86 -16.71 -26.90 38.70
CA ALA A 86 -18.14 -26.92 39.09
C ALA A 86 -18.73 -25.52 39.37
N GLY A 87 -17.89 -24.48 39.41
CA GLY A 87 -18.29 -23.10 39.59
C GLY A 87 -17.07 -22.20 39.74
N VAL A 88 -17.29 -20.89 39.77
CA VAL A 88 -16.22 -19.87 39.83
C VAL A 88 -15.33 -20.04 41.05
N ALA A 89 -15.88 -20.50 42.18
CA ALA A 89 -15.15 -20.78 43.42
C ALA A 89 -14.19 -21.99 43.34
N ALA A 90 -14.32 -22.83 42.31
CA ALA A 90 -13.44 -23.97 42.06
C ALA A 90 -12.29 -23.62 41.10
N LEU A 91 -12.26 -22.40 40.53
CA LEU A 91 -11.12 -21.96 39.76
C LEU A 91 -9.96 -21.61 40.70
N PRO A 92 -8.73 -22.03 40.39
CA PRO A 92 -7.53 -21.49 41.02
C PRO A 92 -7.53 -19.95 40.90
N ASP A 93 -6.97 -19.26 41.89
CA ASP A 93 -6.80 -17.82 41.83
C ASP A 93 -6.16 -17.42 40.49
N PRO A 94 -6.68 -16.38 39.82
CA PRO A 94 -6.22 -16.01 38.50
C PRO A 94 -4.72 -15.75 38.58
N PHE A 95 -3.97 -16.58 37.85
CA PHE A 95 -2.55 -16.34 37.66
C PHE A 95 -2.41 -14.99 36.96
N VAL A 96 -1.93 -13.99 37.70
CA VAL A 96 -1.50 -12.73 37.10
C VAL A 96 -0.08 -12.98 36.61
N PRO A 97 0.14 -13.25 35.31
CA PRO A 97 1.49 -13.39 34.81
C PRO A 97 2.24 -12.11 35.12
N MET A 98 3.47 -12.24 35.61
CA MET A 98 4.40 -11.12 35.65
C MET A 98 4.69 -10.71 34.22
N LEU A 99 3.88 -9.78 33.70
CA LEU A 99 4.09 -9.23 32.38
C LEU A 99 5.37 -8.40 32.43
N PRO A 100 6.31 -8.61 31.51
CA PRO A 100 7.49 -7.75 31.45
C PRO A 100 7.00 -6.30 31.24
N THR A 101 7.49 -5.38 32.08
CA THR A 101 7.13 -3.94 32.03
C THR A 101 7.47 -3.29 30.69
N ARG A 102 8.29 -3.98 29.87
CA ARG A 102 8.67 -3.58 28.54
C ARG A 102 8.34 -4.71 27.57
N LYS A 103 7.55 -4.39 26.55
CA LYS A 103 7.38 -5.25 25.36
C LYS A 103 8.78 -5.64 24.87
N PRO A 104 9.09 -6.94 24.70
CA PRO A 104 10.37 -7.35 24.15
C PRO A 104 10.55 -6.65 22.80
N ALA A 105 11.74 -6.09 22.58
CA ALA A 105 12.10 -5.59 21.27
C ALA A 105 12.08 -6.77 20.32
N PHE A 106 11.02 -6.89 19.51
CA PHE A 106 11.06 -7.78 18.36
C PHE A 106 12.12 -7.23 17.43
N VAL A 107 13.29 -7.87 17.44
CA VAL A 107 14.26 -7.69 16.37
C VAL A 107 13.63 -8.34 15.15
N TYR A 108 12.88 -7.56 14.38
CA TYR A 108 12.64 -7.91 12.99
C TYR A 108 14.01 -7.97 12.34
N VAL A 109 14.51 -9.19 12.14
CA VAL A 109 15.63 -9.41 11.22
C VAL A 109 15.05 -9.10 9.85
N ALA A 110 15.08 -7.82 9.50
CA ALA A 110 14.86 -7.37 8.13
C ALA A 110 15.94 -8.05 7.31
N LYS A 111 15.60 -9.18 6.68
CA LYS A 111 16.38 -9.77 5.61
C LYS A 111 16.66 -8.63 4.63
N GLN A 112 17.94 -8.25 4.53
CA GLN A 112 18.44 -7.10 3.79
C GLN A 112 17.67 -6.88 2.48
N ALA A 113 16.77 -5.91 2.48
CA ALA A 113 16.40 -5.20 1.28
C ALA A 113 17.49 -4.15 1.08
N SER A 114 18.28 -4.34 0.03
CA SER A 114 19.34 -3.45 -0.43
C SER A 114 18.95 -1.98 -0.30
N ALA A 115 19.86 -1.23 0.34
CA ALA A 115 20.02 0.22 0.29
C ALA A 115 18.83 1.00 -0.30
N VAL A 116 17.87 1.36 0.55
CA VAL A 116 17.07 2.56 0.33
C VAL A 116 18.04 3.73 0.42
N VAL A 117 18.44 4.28 -0.73
CA VAL A 117 19.00 5.63 -0.80
C VAL A 117 18.02 6.52 -0.05
N PRO A 118 18.45 7.31 0.95
CA PRO A 118 17.56 8.24 1.59
C PRO A 118 17.09 9.21 0.50
N VAL A 119 15.82 9.10 0.12
CA VAL A 119 15.13 10.20 -0.53
C VAL A 119 15.15 11.29 0.53
N SER A 120 16.09 12.23 0.39
CA SER A 120 16.00 13.51 1.07
C SER A 120 14.58 13.99 0.86
N ALA A 121 13.84 14.11 1.96
CA ALA A 121 12.55 14.77 1.95
C ALA A 121 12.72 16.08 1.17
N PRO A 122 11.89 16.37 0.16
CA PRO A 122 11.87 17.74 -0.32
C PRO A 122 11.55 18.59 0.90
N THR A 123 12.47 19.50 1.21
CA THR A 123 12.29 20.59 2.16
C THR A 123 10.99 21.30 1.80
N ALA A 124 9.89 20.85 2.37
CA ALA A 124 8.60 21.52 2.36
C ALA A 124 8.65 22.61 3.43
N ALA A 125 9.60 23.52 3.27
CA ALA A 125 9.48 24.89 3.76
C ALA A 125 8.88 25.70 2.62
N GLU A 126 7.68 25.34 2.19
CA GLU A 126 6.85 26.18 1.35
C GLU A 126 5.47 26.20 2.00
N THR A 127 5.30 27.18 2.87
CA THR A 127 4.07 27.83 3.29
C THR A 127 2.81 27.03 2.98
N ILE A 128 2.30 26.33 3.98
CA ILE A 128 0.90 25.89 4.00
C ILE A 128 0.07 27.17 3.87
N ALA A 129 -0.37 27.47 2.65
CA ALA A 129 -1.38 28.48 2.41
C ALA A 129 -2.59 28.11 3.27
N PRO A 130 -3.21 29.07 3.99
CA PRO A 130 -4.31 28.76 4.88
C PRO A 130 -5.38 28.06 4.05
N GLU A 131 -5.77 26.90 4.56
CA GLU A 131 -6.94 26.10 4.20
C GLU A 131 -7.96 26.97 3.48
N ARG A 132 -7.97 26.92 2.13
CA ARG A 132 -9.09 27.52 1.39
C ARG A 132 -10.27 26.66 1.76
N ASP A 133 -11.13 27.21 2.60
CA ASP A 133 -12.32 26.55 3.09
C ASP A 133 -13.10 26.04 1.88
N PHE A 134 -13.46 24.77 1.88
CA PHE A 134 -14.13 24.12 0.77
C PHE A 134 -15.46 24.85 0.44
N GLN A 135 -16.04 25.52 1.44
CA GLN A 135 -17.16 26.44 1.32
C GLN A 135 -16.88 27.61 0.35
N ASP A 136 -15.71 28.26 0.41
CA ASP A 136 -15.35 29.38 -0.47
C ASP A 136 -15.26 28.95 -1.94
N LEU A 137 -14.84 27.71 -2.20
CA LEU A 137 -14.75 27.16 -3.55
C LEU A 137 -16.14 26.83 -4.13
N LEU A 138 -17.06 26.37 -3.29
CA LEU A 138 -18.44 26.10 -3.70
C LEU A 138 -19.21 27.40 -3.97
N ASP A 139 -19.02 28.44 -3.16
CA ASP A 139 -19.63 29.76 -3.37
C ASP A 139 -19.13 30.44 -4.65
N HIS A 140 -17.86 30.21 -5.01
CA HIS A 140 -17.31 30.75 -6.25
C HIS A 140 -17.85 30.06 -7.51
N LEU A 141 -18.18 28.76 -7.42
CA LEU A 141 -18.80 27.98 -8.51
C LEU A 141 -20.30 28.25 -8.63
N GLY A 142 -20.99 28.49 -7.51
CA GLY A 142 -22.41 28.87 -7.51
C GLY A 142 -22.67 30.26 -8.09
N ARG A 143 -21.69 31.16 -8.03
CA ARG A 143 -21.78 32.52 -8.59
C ARG A 143 -21.58 32.57 -10.12
N THR A 144 -21.00 31.54 -10.75
CA THR A 144 -20.78 31.52 -12.21
C THR A 144 -21.96 30.96 -13.02
N GLU A 145 -22.98 30.41 -12.37
CA GLU A 145 -24.17 29.83 -13.02
C GLU A 145 -25.39 30.79 -13.02
N GLY A 146 -25.23 32.04 -12.57
CA GLY A 146 -26.35 32.97 -12.38
C GLY A 146 -26.05 34.41 -12.77
N ALA A 147 -25.96 34.71 -14.06
CA ALA A 147 -26.38 36.01 -14.60
C ALA A 147 -26.75 35.89 -16.10
N PRO A 148 -27.92 36.41 -16.52
CA PRO A 148 -28.31 36.55 -17.93
C PRO A 148 -27.50 37.60 -18.70
#